data_AF-A0A2V6LZ68-F1
#
_entry.id   AF-A0A2V6LZ68-F1
#
_cell.length_a   1.000
_cell.length_b   1.000
_cell.length_c   1.000
_cell.angle_alpha   90.00
_cell.angle_beta   90.00
_cell.angle_gamma   90.00
#
_symmetry.space_group_name_H-M   'P 1'
#
loop_
_entity.id
_entity.type
_entity.pdbx_description
1 polymer ?
#
loop_
_entity_poly.entity_id
_entity_poly.type
_entity_poly.pdbx_seq_one_letter_code
_entity_poly.pdbx_strand_id
1 'polypeptide(L)' 'MTHLRQIMIEELRRRSYAESTIDAYIHTVEHFSRHFHRSPDQLGPEHIRQYQAALLTRWKLSP' A
#
# COMPACT_ATOMS: atom_id res chain seq x y z
N MET A 1 0.16 4.35 15.30
CA MET A 1 -0.41 3.05 14.88
C MET A 1 -1.89 3.24 14.62
N THR A 2 -2.37 3.00 13.41
CA THR A 2 -3.82 3.03 13.08
C THR A 2 -4.40 1.62 13.22
N HIS A 3 -5.71 1.51 13.46
CA HIS A 3 -6.38 0.20 13.54
C HIS A 3 -6.20 -0.62 12.26
N LEU A 4 -6.31 0.02 11.09
CA LEU A 4 -6.12 -0.63 9.79
C LEU A 4 -4.68 -1.17 9.59
N ARG A 5 -3.66 -0.44 10.07
CA ARG A 5 -2.26 -0.90 10.02
C ARG A 5 -2.06 -2.16 10.88
N GLN A 6 -2.69 -2.22 12.04
CA GLN A 6 -2.60 -3.37 12.94
C GLN A 6 -3.21 -4.62 12.30
N ILE A 7 -4.42 -4.51 11.75
CA ILE A 7 -5.09 -5.59 11.03
C ILE A 7 -4.22 -6.12 9.90
N MET A 8 -3.65 -5.23 9.08
CA MET A 8 -2.80 -5.62 7.97
C MET A 8 -1.55 -6.39 8.42
N ILE A 9 -0.89 -5.96 9.50
CA ILE A 9 0.27 -6.66 10.07
C ILE A 9 -0.12 -8.06 10.56
N GLU A 10 -1.24 -8.18 11.27
CA GLU A 10 -1.73 -9.47 11.78
C GLU A 10 -2.06 -10.44 10.65
N GLU A 11 -2.74 -9.97 9.60
CA GLU A 11 -3.08 -10.78 8.43
C GLU A 11 -1.85 -11.23 7.63
N LEU A 12 -0.86 -10.35 7.45
CA LEU A 12 0.38 -10.71 6.76
C LEU A 12 1.23 -11.70 7.59
N ARG A 13 1.29 -11.54 8.91
CA ARG A 13 1.94 -12.52 9.80
C ARG A 13 1.24 -13.88 9.76
N ARG A 14 -0.10 -13.89 9.78
CA ARG A 14 -0.90 -15.12 9.70
C ARG A 14 -0.64 -15.91 8.41
N ARG A 15 -0.32 -15.22 7.32
CA ARG A 15 0.05 -15.80 6.01
C ARG A 15 1.53 -16.17 5.90
N SER A 16 2.30 -16.04 6.99
CA SER A 16 3.72 -16.35 7.05
C SER A 16 4.59 -15.54 6.09
N TYR A 17 4.21 -14.28 5.82
CA TYR A 17 5.11 -13.36 5.11
C TYR A 17 6.35 -13.03 5.96
N ALA A 18 7.50 -12.89 5.30
CA ALA A 18 8.72 -12.40 5.94
C ALA A 18 8.53 -10.97 6.47
N GLU A 19 9.18 -10.62 7.58
CA GLU A 19 9.09 -9.27 8.17
C GLU A 19 9.46 -8.17 7.17
N SER A 20 10.49 -8.40 6.35
CA SER A 20 10.87 -7.47 5.28
C SER A 20 9.76 -7.24 4.25
N THR A 21 8.97 -8.27 3.95
CA THR A 21 7.80 -8.13 3.05
C THR A 21 6.67 -7.38 3.73
N ILE A 22 6.46 -7.60 5.03
CA ILE A 22 5.46 -6.86 5.82
C ILE A 22 5.80 -5.38 5.83
N ASP A 23 7.03 -5.00 6.17
CA ASP A 23 7.47 -3.61 6.16
C ASP A 23 7.32 -2.97 4.78
N ALA A 24 7.74 -3.67 3.71
CA ALA A 24 7.58 -3.18 2.34
C ALA A 24 6.10 -2.95 1.97
N TYR A 25 5.21 -3.86 2.34
CA TYR A 25 3.79 -3.74 2.03
C TYR A 25 3.13 -2.60 2.81
N ILE A 26 3.47 -2.44 4.09
CA ILE A 26 2.98 -1.34 4.92
C ILE A 26 3.43 0.00 4.34
N HIS A 27 4.71 0.14 4.01
CA HIS A 27 5.22 1.35 3.37
C HIS A 27 4.56 1.65 2.02
N THR A 28 4.25 0.61 1.24
CA THR A 28 3.56 0.76 -0.05
C THR A 28 2.15 1.34 0.15
N VAL A 29 1.39 0.84 1.14
CA VAL A 29 0.06 1.36 1.47
C VAL A 29 0.12 2.77 2.04
N GLU A 30 1.12 3.09 2.87
CA GLU A 30 1.34 4.46 3.35
C GLU A 30 1.63 5.42 2.20
N HIS A 31 2.48 5.03 1.25
CA HIS A 31 2.80 5.86 0.08
C HIS A 31 1.58 6.05 -0.82
N PHE A 32 0.78 5.01 -1.02
CA PHE A 32 -0.48 5.08 -1.75
C PHE A 32 -1.47 6.06 -1.08
N SER A 33 -1.65 5.97 0.23
CA SER A 33 -2.49 6.89 1.00
C SER A 33 -2.01 8.33 0.91
N ARG A 34 -0.69 8.55 1.00
CA ARG A 34 -0.07 9.88 0.85
C ARG A 34 -0.27 10.47 -0.54
N HIS A 35 -0.27 9.65 -1.59
CA HIS A 35 -0.48 10.12 -2.97
C HIS A 35 -1.86 10.76 -3.17
N PHE A 36 -2.90 10.23 -2.51
CA PHE A 36 -4.26 10.76 -2.62
C PHE A 36 -4.67 11.67 -1.46
N HIS A 37 -3.80 11.84 -0.45
CA HIS A 37 -4.10 12.57 0.79
C HIS A 37 -5.39 12.07 1.48
N ARG A 38 -5.64 10.76 1.43
CA ARG A 38 -6.85 10.11 1.96
C ARG A 38 -6.51 8.84 2.71
N SER A 39 -7.36 8.47 3.67
CA SER A 39 -7.16 7.24 4.44
C SER A 39 -7.29 6.01 3.51
N PRO A 40 -6.53 4.92 3.72
CA PRO A 40 -6.55 3.77 2.82
C PRO A 40 -7.94 3.12 2.70
N ASP A 41 -8.78 3.19 3.74
CA ASP A 41 -10.18 2.72 3.73
C ASP A 41 -11.09 3.53 2.79
N GLN A 42 -10.67 4.72 2.36
CA GLN A 42 -11.40 5.56 1.40
C GLN A 42 -10.92 5.36 -0.05
N LEU A 43 -9.90 4.53 -0.27
CA LEU A 43 -9.25 4.35 -1.57
C LEU A 43 -9.65 3.02 -2.20
N GLY A 44 -10.52 3.10 -3.22
CA GLY A 44 -10.96 1.93 -4.00
C GLY A 44 -10.14 1.61 -5.26
N PRO A 45 -10.61 0.67 -6.09
CA PRO A 45 -9.93 0.17 -7.29
C PRO A 45 -9.54 1.25 -8.31
N GLU A 46 -10.33 2.32 -8.41
CA GLU A 46 -10.01 3.42 -9.34
C GLU A 46 -8.73 4.16 -8.96
N HIS A 47 -8.54 4.41 -7.66
CA HIS A 47 -7.32 5.03 -7.16
C HIS A 47 -6.11 4.10 -7.37
N ILE A 48 -6.30 2.78 -7.27
CA ILE A 48 -5.24 1.81 -7.58
C ILE A 48 -4.79 1.95 -9.04
N ARG A 49 -5.73 2.02 -9.98
CA ARG A 49 -5.41 2.21 -11.41
C ARG A 49 -4.68 3.52 -11.66
N GLN A 50 -5.17 4.62 -11.08
CA GLN A 50 -4.53 5.94 -11.19
C GLN A 50 -3.11 5.94 -10.62
N TYR A 51 -2.92 5.28 -9.48
CA TYR A 51 -1.62 5.17 -8.84
C TYR A 51 -0.66 4.31 -9.65
N GLN A 52 -1.11 3.17 -10.20
CA GLN A 52 -0.30 2.34 -11.11
C GLN A 52 0.14 3.14 -12.34
N ALA A 53 -0.79 3.89 -12.96
CA ALA A 53 -0.45 4.77 -14.08
C ALA A 53 0.58 5.85 -13.68
N ALA A 54 0.42 6.45 -12.49
CA ALA A 54 1.37 7.42 -11.96
C ALA A 54 2.75 6.80 -11.67
N LEU A 55 2.82 5.57 -11.14
CA LEU A 55 4.07 4.85 -10.91
C LEU A 55 4.81 4.57 -12.22
N LEU A 56 4.12 4.07 -13.24
CA LEU A 56 4.71 3.78 -14.54
C LEU A 56 5.19 5.05 -15.25
N THR A 57 4.39 6.12 -15.21
CA THR A 57 4.69 7.37 -15.93
C THR A 57 5.74 8.21 -15.23
N ARG A 58 5.64 8.37 -13.90
CA ARG A 58 6.46 9.31 -13.13
C ARG A 58 7.69 8.68 -12.50
N TRP A 59 7.63 7.38 -12.16
CA TRP A 59 8.71 6.70 -11.43
C TRP A 59 9.52 5.75 -12.32
N LYS A 60 9.12 5.56 -13.59
CA LYS A 60 9.79 4.66 -14.56
C LYS A 60 10.15 3.30 -13.94
N LEU A 61 9.31 2.80 -13.04
CA LEU A 61 9.44 1.44 -12.55
C LEU A 61 9.09 0.55 -13.73
N SER A 62 10.10 -0.13 -14.28
CA SER A 62 9.91 -1.08 -15.37
C SER A 62 8.84 -2.10 -14.97
N PRO A 63 7.94 -2.47 -15.89
CA PRO A 63 6.87 -3.44 -15.63
C PRO A 63 7.41 -4.81 -15.19
#